data_AF-A0A6A5VQG7-F1
#
_entry.id   AF-A0A6A5VQG7-F1
#
_cell.length_a   1.000
_cell.length_b   1.000
_cell.length_c   1.000
_cell.angle_alpha   90.00
_cell.angle_beta   90.00
_cell.angle_gamma   90.00
#
_symmetry.space_group_name_H-M   'P 1'
#
loop_
_entity.id
_entity.type
_entity.pdbx_description
1 polymer ?
#
loop_
_entity_poly.entity_id
_entity_poly.type
_entity_poly.pdbx_seq_one_letter_code
_entity_poly.pdbx_strand_id
1 'polypeptide(L)'
;ATHTLQPLDVSMFKPLSTAYSNELTSFINTSQGLIAMTMRDFYRLFQRAWIDTMRPQLILSAFEATGIWPLNPQRILDRFHQST
;
A
#
# COMPACT_ATOMS: atom_id res chain seq x y z
N ALA A 1 4.11 17.52 -6.51
CA ALA A 1 5.30 16.65 -6.34
C ALA A 1 5.66 16.52 -4.85
N THR A 2 4.73 15.97 -4.05
CA THR A 2 4.86 15.87 -2.57
C THR A 2 4.81 14.41 -2.09
N HIS A 3 4.49 13.48 -2.97
CA HIS A 3 4.33 12.05 -2.68
C HIS A 3 5.68 11.31 -2.57
N THR A 4 6.76 11.85 -3.13
CA THR A 4 8.05 11.14 -3.28
C THR A 4 8.76 10.88 -1.95
N LEU A 5 8.50 11.70 -0.94
CA LEU A 5 9.09 11.54 0.39
C LEU A 5 8.12 10.91 1.40
N GLN A 6 6.84 10.70 1.04
CA GLN A 6 5.86 10.12 1.95
C GLN A 6 5.94 8.59 1.86
N PRO A 7 6.40 7.89 2.92
CA PRO A 7 6.59 6.42 2.86
C PRO A 7 5.31 5.69 2.51
N LEU A 8 4.17 6.20 2.99
CA LEU A 8 2.84 5.69 2.70
C LEU A 8 2.52 5.70 1.21
N ASP A 9 2.74 6.82 0.54
CA ASP A 9 2.47 6.98 -0.89
C ASP A 9 3.44 6.20 -1.76
N VAL A 10 4.72 6.16 -1.39
CA VAL A 10 5.77 5.51 -2.20
C VAL A 10 5.63 4.00 -2.22
N SER A 11 5.17 3.40 -1.11
CA SER A 11 5.33 1.95 -0.93
C SER A 11 4.23 1.24 -0.18
N MET A 12 3.40 1.92 0.62
CA MET A 12 2.42 1.22 1.47
C MET A 12 1.02 1.19 0.89
N PHE A 13 0.56 2.27 0.24
CA PHE A 13 -0.79 2.32 -0.33
C PHE A 13 -0.98 1.38 -1.52
N LYS A 14 0.06 1.12 -2.30
CA LYS A 14 -0.01 0.16 -3.41
C LYS A 14 -0.26 -1.27 -2.91
N PRO A 15 0.57 -1.85 -2.02
CA PRO A 15 0.29 -3.15 -1.41
C PRO A 15 -1.06 -3.21 -0.69
N LEU A 16 -1.42 -2.18 0.08
CA LEU A 16 -2.72 -2.12 0.77
C LEU A 16 -3.89 -2.18 -0.23
N SER A 17 -3.83 -1.41 -1.32
CA SER A 17 -4.83 -1.42 -2.38
C SER A 17 -4.92 -2.79 -3.07
N THR A 18 -3.78 -3.42 -3.34
CA THR A 18 -3.74 -4.78 -3.90
C THR A 18 -4.34 -5.82 -2.95
N ALA A 19 -3.96 -5.80 -1.67
CA ALA A 19 -4.50 -6.72 -0.67
C ALA A 19 -6.01 -6.55 -0.48
N TYR A 20 -6.49 -5.30 -0.43
CA TYR A 20 -7.92 -5.00 -0.37
C TYR A 20 -8.66 -5.49 -1.62
N SER A 21 -8.08 -5.29 -2.81
CA SER A 21 -8.66 -5.79 -4.06
C SER A 21 -8.79 -7.33 -4.04
N ASN A 22 -7.80 -8.03 -3.49
CA ASN A 22 -7.85 -9.48 -3.34
C ASN A 22 -8.97 -9.93 -2.38
N GLU A 23 -9.12 -9.25 -1.24
CA GLU A 23 -10.23 -9.51 -0.30
C GLU A 23 -11.60 -9.26 -0.96
N LEU A 24 -11.71 -8.20 -1.76
CA LEU A 24 -12.93 -7.88 -2.50
C LEU A 24 -13.25 -8.93 -3.56
N THR A 25 -12.26 -9.37 -4.35
CA THR A 25 -12.43 -10.45 -5.33
C THR A 25 -12.87 -11.75 -4.65
N SER A 26 -12.26 -12.10 -3.51
CA SER A 26 -12.64 -13.27 -2.73
C SER A 26 -14.07 -13.19 -2.21
N PHE A 27 -14.49 -12.02 -1.73
CA PHE A 27 -15.87 -11.76 -1.29
C PHE A 27 -16.88 -11.90 -2.45
N ILE A 28 -16.60 -11.30 -3.61
CA ILE A 28 -17.45 -11.40 -4.81
C ILE A 28 -17.55 -12.85 -5.26
N ASN A 29 -16.44 -13.58 -5.32
CA ASN A 29 -16.42 -14.99 -5.73
C ASN A 29 -17.23 -15.87 -4.78
N THR A 30 -17.06 -15.67 -3.47
CA THR A 30 -17.78 -16.46 -2.44
C THR A 30 -19.29 -16.15 -2.45
N SER A 31 -19.66 -14.90 -2.70
CA SER A 31 -21.06 -14.48 -2.81
C SER A 31 -21.68 -14.71 -4.18
N GLN A 32 -20.91 -15.22 -5.16
CA GLN A 32 -21.31 -15.33 -6.56
C GLN A 32 -21.80 -14.00 -7.17
N GLY A 33 -21.38 -12.87 -6.60
CA GLY A 33 -21.87 -11.54 -6.98
C GLY A 33 -23.33 -11.25 -6.60
N LEU A 34 -23.98 -12.11 -5.82
CA LEU A 34 -25.40 -11.97 -5.43
C LEU A 34 -25.59 -11.11 -4.19
N ILE A 35 -24.53 -10.86 -3.42
CA ILE A 35 -24.56 -10.08 -2.19
C ILE A 35 -23.96 -8.71 -2.45
N ALA A 36 -24.76 -7.65 -2.25
CA ALA A 36 -24.27 -6.28 -2.30
C ALA A 36 -23.33 -5.99 -1.12
N MET A 37 -22.22 -5.31 -1.39
CA MET A 37 -21.28 -4.89 -0.35
C MET A 37 -21.87 -3.76 0.49
N THR A 38 -21.84 -3.91 1.81
CA THR A 38 -22.24 -2.86 2.75
C THR A 38 -21.01 -2.15 3.33
N MET A 39 -21.23 -1.01 4.01
CA MET A 39 -20.16 -0.32 4.75
C MET A 39 -19.54 -1.19 5.86
N ARG A 40 -20.29 -2.14 6.42
CA ARG A 40 -19.76 -3.09 7.41
C ARG A 40 -18.80 -4.08 6.77
N ASP A 41 -19.11 -4.54 5.56
CA ASP A 41 -18.24 -5.44 4.79
C ASP A 41 -16.96 -4.73 4.37
N PHE A 42 -17.05 -3.47 3.94
CA PHE A 42 -15.89 -2.64 3.66
C PHE A 42 -14.88 -2.67 4.81
N TYR A 43 -15.30 -2.33 6.03
CA TYR A 43 -14.38 -2.28 7.17
C TYR A 43 -13.76 -3.65 7.46
N ARG A 44 -14.54 -4.73 7.37
CA ARG A 44 -14.05 -6.09 7.61
C ARG A 44 -12.98 -6.51 6.60
N LEU A 45 -13.20 -6.26 5.32
CA LEU A 45 -12.25 -6.57 4.24
C LEU A 45 -11.01 -5.67 4.32
N PHE A 46 -11.22 -4.37 4.60
CA PHE A 46 -10.14 -3.40 4.79
C PHE A 46 -9.26 -3.77 5.98
N GLN A 47 -9.83 -4.15 7.12
CA GLN A 47 -9.07 -4.53 8.31
C GLN A 47 -8.16 -5.74 8.05
N ARG A 48 -8.63 -6.72 7.27
CA ARG A 48 -7.81 -7.88 6.86
C ARG A 48 -6.63 -7.46 6.00
N ALA A 49 -6.89 -6.67 4.96
CA ALA A 49 -5.87 -6.11 4.09
C ALA A 49 -4.86 -5.25 4.88
N TRP A 50 -5.34 -4.48 5.86
CA TRP A 50 -4.51 -3.65 6.73
C TRP A 50 -3.55 -4.48 7.57
N ILE A 51 -4.05 -5.52 8.27
CA ILE A 51 -3.21 -6.41 9.08
C ILE A 51 -2.17 -7.14 8.22
N ASP A 52 -2.54 -7.51 6.99
CA ASP A 52 -1.64 -8.19 6.08
C ASP A 52 -0.52 -7.29 5.53
N THR A 53 -0.79 -5.99 5.36
CA THR A 53 0.15 -5.08 4.69
C THR A 53 0.90 -4.14 5.63
N MET A 54 0.31 -3.73 6.75
CA MET A 54 0.92 -2.82 7.72
C MET A 54 1.84 -3.56 8.71
N ARG A 55 2.75 -4.36 8.15
CA ARG A 55 3.75 -5.13 8.90
C ARG A 55 5.01 -4.29 9.14
N PRO A 56 5.71 -4.45 10.27
CA PRO A 56 6.93 -3.70 10.56
C PRO A 56 7.97 -3.75 9.45
N GLN A 57 8.13 -4.89 8.78
CA GLN A 57 9.08 -5.06 7.68
C GLN A 57 8.73 -4.16 6.48
N LEU A 58 7.44 -4.05 6.15
CA LEU A 58 6.97 -3.22 5.05
C LEU A 58 7.11 -1.73 5.38
N ILE A 59 6.83 -1.36 6.64
CA ILE A 59 7.03 0.01 7.15
C ILE A 59 8.52 0.37 7.06
N LEU A 60 9.42 -0.47 7.55
CA LEU A 60 10.87 -0.20 7.49
C LEU A 60 11.35 -0.06 6.04
N SER A 61 10.92 -0.96 5.16
CA SER A 61 11.23 -0.87 3.73
C SER A 61 10.67 0.41 3.08
N ALA A 62 9.51 0.88 3.54
CA ALA A 62 8.92 2.13 3.07
C ALA A 62 9.79 3.35 3.39
N PHE A 63 10.27 3.43 4.62
CA PHE A 63 11.18 4.50 5.05
C PHE A 63 12.55 4.42 4.38
N GLU A 64 13.02 3.21 4.11
CA GLU A 64 14.25 2.98 3.37
C GLU A 64 14.08 3.44 1.91
N ALA A 65 12.93 3.15 1.29
CA ALA A 65 12.60 3.52 -0.08
C ALA A 65 12.47 5.03 -0.29
N THR A 66 12.09 5.79 0.74
CA THR A 66 12.07 7.26 0.70
C THR A 66 13.41 7.90 1.04
N GLY A 67 14.40 7.11 1.48
CA GLY A 67 15.69 7.62 1.94
C GLY A 67 15.58 8.46 3.21
N ILE A 68 14.46 8.37 3.95
CA ILE A 68 14.29 9.04 5.24
C ILE A 68 15.02 8.26 6.32
N TRP A 69 14.87 6.93 6.32
CA TRP A 69 15.53 6.07 7.29
C TRP A 69 15.97 4.74 6.67
N PRO A 70 17.27 4.42 6.67
CA PRO A 70 18.38 5.32 7.02
C PRO A 70 18.41 6.56 6.09
N LEU A 71 18.91 7.69 6.60
CA LEU A 71 18.97 8.93 5.83
C LEU A 71 19.88 8.73 4.60
N ASN A 72 19.28 8.73 3.42
CA ASN A 72 19.97 8.62 2.13
C ASN A 72 19.23 9.44 1.06
N PRO A 73 19.54 10.75 0.94
CA PRO A 73 18.92 11.62 -0.06
C PRO A 73 19.15 11.18 -1.51
N GLN A 74 20.28 10.51 -1.78
CA GLN A 74 20.65 10.08 -3.13
C GLN A 74 19.61 9.13 -3.72
N ARG A 75 18.98 8.30 -2.89
CA ARG A 75 17.91 7.36 -3.28
C ARG A 75 16.71 8.03 -3.96
N ILE A 76 16.46 9.30 -3.63
CA ILE A 76 15.43 10.10 -4.27
C ILE A 76 16.00 10.92 -5.42
N LEU A 77 17.18 11.52 -5.24
CA LEU A 77 17.83 12.35 -6.27
C LEU A 77 18.13 11.55 -7.55
N ASP A 78 18.54 10.29 -7.44
CA ASP A 78 18.79 9.40 -8.58
C ASP A 78 17.56 9.24 -9.49
N ARG A 79 16.35 9.28 -8.93
CA ARG A 79 15.09 9.18 -9.71
C ARG A 79 14.88 10.39 -10.62
N PHE A 80 15.50 11.52 -10.29
CA PHE A 80 15.38 12.77 -11.04
C PHE A 80 16.59 13.04 -11.94
N HIS A 81 17.68 12.28 -11.79
CA HIS A 81 18.90 12.43 -12.60
C HIS A 81 18.88 11.58 -13.89
N GLN A 82 17.88 10.71 -14.11
CA GLN A 82 17.76 9.87 -15.31
C GLN A 82 17.23 10.60 -16.57
N SER A 83 17.45 11.91 -16.67
CA SER A 83 17.11 12.69 -17.86
C SER A 83 18.38 13.25 -18.49
N THR A 84 19.08 12.40 -19.26
CA THR A 84 19.95 12.81 -20.37
C THR A 84 19.86 11.76 -21.46
#